data_AF-A0A7Y2TR94-F1
#
_entry.id   AF-A0A7Y2TR94-F1
#
_cell.length_a   1.000
_cell.length_b   1.000
_cell.length_c   1.000
_cell.angle_alpha   90.00
_cell.angle_beta   90.00
_cell.angle_gamma   90.00
#
_symmetry.space_group_name_H-M   'P 1'
#
loop_
_entity.id
_entity.type
_entity.pdbx_description
1 polymer ?
#
loop_
_entity_poly.entity_id
_entity_poly.type
_entity_poly.pdbx_seq_one_letter_code
_entity_poly.pdbx_strand_id
1 'polypeptide(L)'
;MRQLLLLLLLFGLAPPSLDAHEVRPAYLRIQQSPDEQFDLLWRVPARGDLRLGIYVAMPDHCEPNQDPLTWQEGGTFIERWSYRCPGGISGHVVEITGLSSTVIDALARYERLDGTTQVVRLTPAAPAFEVTDAESWSQVAGTYTMLGIEHILLGIDHLLFVLALLMLVPNTRTLVWTITSFTLAHSLTLAAATLGWVNVPQQPVEAVIALSILFVAMEIVHWRQGRPGITRRMPWLVAFTFGLLHGFGFAGALSEIGLPEHAIPLSLLFFNLGVEAGQLMFIAAVLLLWAGLSRLRFPQWAWRVPVYAIGSLAAFWTIERIAGFA
;
A
#
# COMPACT_ATOMS: atom_id res chain seq x y z
N MET A 1 27.23 25.62 -11.95
CA MET A 1 26.87 25.67 -10.51
C MET A 1 25.36 25.69 -10.25
N ARG A 2 24.57 26.62 -10.82
CA ARG A 2 23.11 26.69 -10.58
C ARG A 2 22.31 25.41 -10.91
N GLN A 3 22.69 24.68 -11.97
CA GLN A 3 22.02 23.42 -12.36
C GLN A 3 22.47 22.21 -11.54
N LEU A 4 23.67 22.25 -10.97
CA LEU A 4 24.18 21.23 -10.05
C LEU A 4 23.43 21.31 -8.71
N LEU A 5 23.17 22.53 -8.26
CA LEU A 5 22.34 22.83 -7.09
C LEU A 5 20.91 22.33 -7.25
N LEU A 6 20.28 22.46 -8.43
CA LEU A 6 18.93 21.95 -8.66
C LEU A 6 18.85 20.41 -8.62
N LEU A 7 19.84 19.71 -9.17
CA LEU A 7 19.94 18.24 -9.09
C LEU A 7 20.26 17.75 -7.67
N LEU A 8 21.13 18.46 -6.95
CA LEU A 8 21.44 18.22 -5.54
C LEU A 8 20.30 18.63 -4.60
N LEU A 9 19.44 19.59 -4.97
CA LEU A 9 18.24 19.95 -4.21
C LEU A 9 17.12 18.91 -4.39
N LEU A 10 17.07 18.24 -5.54
CA LEU A 10 16.12 17.15 -5.81
C LEU A 10 16.56 15.80 -5.20
N PHE A 11 17.86 15.56 -5.02
CA PHE A 11 18.42 14.31 -4.45
C PHE A 11 19.05 14.44 -3.06
N GLY A 12 19.33 15.66 -2.59
CA GLY A 12 20.09 15.95 -1.37
C GLY A 12 19.23 16.36 -0.17
N LEU A 13 17.91 16.27 -0.29
CA LEU A 13 17.05 16.17 0.91
C LEU A 13 17.17 14.73 1.40
N ALA A 14 18.27 14.44 2.09
CA ALA A 14 18.32 13.29 2.97
C ALA A 14 17.14 13.43 3.94
N PRO A 15 16.16 12.51 3.95
CA PRO A 15 15.15 12.56 4.98
C PRO A 15 15.88 12.41 6.32
N PRO A 16 15.62 13.29 7.30
CA PRO A 16 16.05 13.04 8.66
C PRO A 16 15.47 11.68 9.05
N SER A 17 16.29 10.81 9.63
CA SER A 17 15.89 9.57 10.32
C SER A 17 14.55 9.04 9.85
N LEU A 18 14.53 8.24 8.77
CA LEU A 18 13.35 7.45 8.42
C LEU A 18 13.17 6.40 9.53
N ASP A 19 12.66 6.83 10.69
CA ASP A 19 11.64 6.05 11.37
C ASP A 19 10.56 5.89 10.30
N ALA A 20 10.62 4.79 9.55
CA ALA A 20 9.48 4.31 8.80
C ALA A 20 8.41 4.08 9.85
N HIS A 21 7.65 5.14 10.15
CA HIS A 21 6.44 5.01 10.94
C HIS A 21 5.57 4.07 10.14
N GLU A 22 5.44 2.85 10.65
CA GLU A 22 4.46 1.90 10.18
C GLU A 22 3.11 2.53 10.55
N VAL A 23 2.57 3.37 9.66
CA VAL A 23 1.26 3.98 9.82
C VAL A 23 0.25 2.87 9.52
N ARG A 24 0.01 2.03 10.51
CA ARG A 24 -1.06 1.04 10.46
C ARG A 24 -2.38 1.81 10.59
N PRO A 25 -3.36 1.62 9.70
CA PRO A 25 -4.66 2.25 9.86
C PRO A 25 -5.33 1.71 11.14
N ALA A 26 -6.19 2.52 11.74
CA ALA A 26 -7.06 2.01 12.80
C ALA A 26 -8.08 1.03 12.19
N TYR A 27 -8.50 0.01 12.93
CA TYR A 27 -9.36 -1.04 12.41
C TYR A 27 -10.58 -1.27 13.31
N LEU A 28 -11.75 -1.07 12.73
CA LEU A 28 -13.06 -1.30 13.34
C LEU A 28 -13.70 -2.53 12.71
N ARG A 29 -14.05 -3.52 13.53
CA ARG A 29 -14.93 -4.61 13.15
C ARG A 29 -16.23 -4.53 13.94
N ILE A 30 -17.36 -4.55 13.25
CA ILE A 30 -18.69 -4.67 13.81
C ILE A 30 -19.23 -6.02 13.33
N GLN A 31 -19.55 -6.93 14.23
CA GLN A 31 -20.09 -8.24 13.88
C GLN A 31 -21.52 -8.33 14.38
N GLN A 32 -22.46 -8.56 13.47
CA GLN A 32 -23.85 -8.81 13.82
C GLN A 32 -23.98 -10.20 14.45
N SER A 33 -24.56 -10.23 15.64
CA SER A 33 -24.89 -11.42 16.41
C SER A 33 -26.42 -11.60 16.44
N PRO A 34 -26.94 -12.80 16.76
CA PRO A 34 -28.37 -13.01 16.95
C PRO A 34 -28.96 -12.06 18.02
N ASP A 35 -30.29 -11.92 18.02
CA ASP A 35 -31.01 -11.10 19.00
C ASP A 35 -30.66 -9.60 18.98
N GLU A 36 -30.38 -9.05 17.79
CA GLU A 36 -30.05 -7.62 17.59
C GLU A 36 -28.82 -7.15 18.38
N GLN A 37 -27.91 -8.08 18.64
CA GLN A 37 -26.64 -7.82 19.30
C GLN A 37 -25.54 -7.56 18.27
N PHE A 38 -24.59 -6.70 18.63
CA PHE A 38 -23.49 -6.30 17.78
C PHE A 38 -22.19 -6.31 18.57
N ASP A 39 -21.26 -7.16 18.17
CA ASP A 39 -19.95 -7.28 18.79
C ASP A 39 -18.96 -6.36 18.07
N LEU A 40 -18.45 -5.37 18.78
CA LEU A 40 -17.48 -4.41 18.29
C LEU A 40 -16.06 -4.85 18.66
N LEU A 41 -15.13 -4.74 17.73
CA LEU A 41 -13.70 -4.82 17.97
C LEU A 41 -13.02 -3.60 17.36
N TRP A 42 -12.35 -2.82 18.19
CA TRP A 42 -11.69 -1.58 17.80
C TRP A 42 -10.19 -1.69 18.09
N ARG A 43 -9.36 -1.52 17.06
CA ARG A 43 -7.90 -1.57 17.14
C ARG A 43 -7.33 -0.21 16.78
N VAL A 44 -6.60 0.40 17.70
CA VAL A 44 -5.96 1.69 17.51
C VAL A 44 -4.44 1.53 17.68
N PRO A 45 -3.64 1.96 16.70
CA PRO A 45 -2.19 2.02 16.86
C PRO A 45 -1.81 2.88 18.07
N ALA A 46 -0.89 2.39 18.90
CA ALA A 46 -0.43 3.06 20.10
C ALA A 46 1.10 3.06 20.17
N ARG A 47 1.68 4.10 20.77
CA ARG A 47 3.13 4.21 21.01
C ARG A 47 3.40 4.21 22.50
N GLY A 48 3.74 3.03 23.05
CA GLY A 48 3.78 2.83 24.50
C GLY A 48 2.37 2.97 25.09
N ASP A 49 2.22 3.77 26.14
CA ASP A 49 0.92 4.02 26.77
C ASP A 49 0.08 5.11 26.06
N LEU A 50 0.65 5.77 25.04
CA LEU A 50 -0.01 6.83 24.28
C LEU A 50 -0.84 6.21 23.14
N ARG A 51 -2.16 6.30 23.25
CA ARG A 51 -3.11 5.97 22.17
C ARG A 51 -3.67 7.23 21.51
N LEU A 52 -4.02 7.13 20.23
CA LEU A 52 -4.78 8.18 19.56
C LEU A 52 -6.17 8.32 20.23
N GLY A 53 -6.61 9.57 20.45
CA GLY A 53 -7.92 9.89 21.02
C GLY A 53 -9.04 9.77 19.99
N ILE A 54 -9.18 8.59 19.39
CA ILE A 54 -10.21 8.27 18.42
C ILE A 54 -11.18 7.22 18.99
N TYR A 55 -12.47 7.48 18.87
CA TYR A 55 -13.51 6.66 19.50
C TYR A 55 -14.64 6.37 18.51
N VAL A 56 -15.18 5.16 18.59
CA VAL A 56 -16.31 4.73 17.76
C VAL A 56 -17.61 5.22 18.39
N ALA A 57 -18.35 6.05 17.65
CA ALA A 57 -19.69 6.48 17.98
C ALA A 57 -20.70 5.60 17.24
N MET A 58 -21.43 4.80 18.01
CA MET A 58 -22.55 4.00 17.53
C MET A 58 -23.81 4.87 17.41
N PRO A 59 -24.82 4.46 16.62
CA PRO A 59 -26.11 5.13 16.55
C PRO A 59 -26.76 5.33 17.93
N ASP A 60 -27.50 6.42 18.11
CA ASP A 60 -28.06 6.81 19.42
C ASP A 60 -28.98 5.76 20.06
N HIS A 61 -29.60 4.88 19.25
CA HIS A 61 -30.48 3.80 19.73
C HIS A 61 -29.73 2.54 20.18
N CYS A 62 -28.40 2.49 20.02
CA CYS A 62 -27.58 1.38 20.45
C CYS A 62 -27.13 1.56 21.90
N GLU A 63 -27.50 0.63 22.77
CA GLU A 63 -27.08 0.64 24.18
C GLU A 63 -25.98 -0.42 24.41
N PRO A 64 -24.90 -0.08 25.15
CA PRO A 64 -23.88 -1.06 25.49
C PRO A 64 -24.43 -2.08 26.51
N ASN A 65 -24.25 -3.37 26.24
CA ASN A 65 -24.66 -4.45 27.14
C ASN A 65 -23.73 -4.57 28.36
N GLN A 66 -22.45 -4.27 28.19
CA GLN A 66 -21.39 -4.46 29.19
C GLN A 66 -20.29 -3.40 29.04
N ASP A 67 -19.48 -3.26 30.09
CA ASP A 67 -18.28 -2.43 30.06
C ASP A 67 -17.26 -2.97 29.03
N PRO A 68 -16.43 -2.08 28.45
CA PRO A 68 -15.35 -2.48 27.55
C PRO A 68 -14.37 -3.48 28.13
N LEU A 69 -14.07 -4.53 27.36
CA LEU A 69 -12.83 -5.27 27.56
C LEU A 69 -11.72 -4.56 26.79
N THR A 70 -10.74 -4.02 27.52
CA THR A 70 -9.60 -3.29 26.95
C THR A 70 -8.29 -3.99 27.27
N TRP A 71 -7.45 -4.19 26.26
CA TRP A 71 -6.10 -4.68 26.44
C TRP A 71 -5.16 -4.06 25.40
N GLN A 72 -3.86 -4.23 25.61
CA GLN A 72 -2.84 -3.80 24.67
C GLN A 72 -2.00 -4.99 24.23
N GLU A 73 -1.76 -5.09 22.94
CA GLU A 73 -0.99 -6.19 22.34
C GLU A 73 -0.13 -5.64 21.19
N GLY A 74 1.18 -5.85 21.26
CA GLY A 74 2.10 -5.51 20.17
C GLY A 74 2.03 -4.05 19.69
N GLY A 75 1.87 -3.08 20.60
CA GLY A 75 1.74 -1.66 20.23
C GLY A 75 0.38 -1.28 19.64
N THR A 76 -0.63 -2.15 19.76
CA THR A 76 -2.01 -1.86 19.39
C THR A 76 -2.88 -1.86 20.63
N PHE A 77 -3.64 -0.78 20.83
CA PHE A 77 -4.69 -0.72 21.84
C PHE A 77 -5.95 -1.36 21.28
N ILE A 78 -6.54 -2.32 21.99
CA ILE A 78 -7.70 -3.07 21.52
C ILE A 78 -8.84 -2.93 22.52
N GLU A 79 -10.02 -2.56 22.02
CA GLU A 79 -11.26 -2.48 22.78
C GLU A 79 -12.28 -3.46 22.17
N ARG A 80 -13.04 -4.14 23.03
CA ARG A 80 -14.16 -4.99 22.60
C ARG A 80 -15.42 -4.60 23.35
N TRP A 81 -16.50 -4.38 22.61
CA TRP A 81 -17.81 -4.00 23.11
C TRP A 81 -18.88 -4.96 22.61
N SER A 82 -19.99 -5.02 23.34
CA SER A 82 -21.23 -5.64 22.87
C SER A 82 -22.34 -4.61 23.01
N TYR A 83 -23.03 -4.31 21.91
CA TYR A 83 -24.17 -3.40 21.86
C TYR A 83 -25.44 -4.18 21.58
N ARG A 84 -26.55 -3.68 22.12
CA ARG A 84 -27.89 -4.03 21.67
C ARG A 84 -28.46 -2.84 20.90
N CYS A 85 -28.81 -3.06 19.64
CA CYS A 85 -29.35 -2.03 18.76
C CYS A 85 -30.73 -2.46 18.26
N PRO A 86 -31.82 -2.10 18.96
CA PRO A 86 -33.18 -2.45 18.53
C PRO A 86 -33.47 -1.96 17.12
N GLY A 87 -33.98 -2.84 16.24
CA GLY A 87 -34.22 -2.49 14.83
C GLY A 87 -32.98 -2.53 13.94
N GLY A 88 -31.82 -2.96 14.47
CA GLY A 88 -30.57 -3.08 13.73
C GLY A 88 -29.85 -1.75 13.51
N ILE A 89 -28.78 -1.78 12.72
CA ILE A 89 -27.93 -0.60 12.44
C ILE A 89 -27.91 -0.19 10.97
N SER A 90 -28.57 -0.94 10.08
CA SER A 90 -28.70 -0.57 8.67
C SER A 90 -29.47 0.75 8.49
N GLY A 91 -28.99 1.62 7.60
CA GLY A 91 -29.51 2.96 7.37
C GLY A 91 -29.04 4.00 8.40
N HIS A 92 -28.21 3.59 9.38
CA HIS A 92 -27.66 4.48 10.38
C HIS A 92 -26.18 4.75 10.15
N VAL A 93 -25.70 5.87 10.70
CA VAL A 93 -24.31 6.31 10.56
C VAL A 93 -23.51 5.83 11.76
N VAL A 94 -22.33 5.27 11.48
CA VAL A 94 -21.29 5.00 12.48
C VAL A 94 -20.14 5.97 12.21
N GLU A 95 -19.69 6.67 13.23
CA GLU A 95 -18.64 7.69 13.14
C GLU A 95 -17.42 7.31 13.99
N ILE A 96 -16.22 7.61 13.50
CA ILE A 96 -15.01 7.59 14.31
C ILE A 96 -14.68 9.02 14.73
N THR A 97 -15.19 9.37 15.91
CA THR A 97 -14.95 10.68 16.52
C THR A 97 -13.46 10.90 16.76
N GLY A 98 -12.98 12.11 16.50
CA GLY A 98 -11.58 12.48 16.62
C GLY A 98 -10.71 12.15 15.39
N LEU A 99 -11.17 11.28 14.46
CA LEU A 99 -10.37 10.89 13.29
C LEU A 99 -10.00 12.10 12.40
N SER A 100 -10.90 13.08 12.30
CA SER A 100 -10.69 14.34 11.57
C SER A 100 -9.52 15.18 12.07
N SER A 101 -9.08 14.95 13.31
CA SER A 101 -7.92 15.63 13.92
C SER A 101 -6.63 14.81 13.82
N THR A 102 -6.65 13.70 13.07
CA THR A 102 -5.50 12.81 12.88
C THR A 102 -5.02 12.83 11.43
N VAL A 103 -3.87 12.19 11.19
CA VAL A 103 -3.31 11.96 9.85
C VAL A 103 -3.44 10.51 9.41
N ILE A 104 -4.14 9.67 10.19
CA ILE A 104 -4.31 8.26 9.89
C ILE A 104 -5.69 8.01 9.30
N ASP A 105 -5.79 6.95 8.52
CA ASP A 105 -7.05 6.41 8.07
C ASP A 105 -7.55 5.32 9.04
N ALA A 106 -8.83 5.03 8.95
CA ALA A 106 -9.44 3.89 9.61
C ALA A 106 -10.17 3.01 8.60
N LEU A 107 -10.15 1.70 8.84
CA LEU A 107 -10.92 0.73 8.07
C LEU A 107 -12.05 0.23 8.96
N ALA A 108 -13.29 0.44 8.52
CA ALA A 108 -14.47 -0.09 9.16
C ALA A 108 -15.00 -1.28 8.36
N ARG A 109 -15.18 -2.40 9.04
CA ARG A 109 -15.75 -3.63 8.52
C ARG A 109 -17.00 -3.98 9.31
N TYR A 110 -18.13 -4.09 8.62
CA TYR A 110 -19.35 -4.62 9.20
C TYR A 110 -19.62 -6.01 8.63
N GLU A 111 -19.75 -7.02 9.50
CA GLU A 111 -20.04 -8.42 9.17
C GLU A 111 -21.49 -8.74 9.58
N ARG A 112 -22.28 -9.23 8.63
CA ARG A 112 -23.71 -9.54 8.81
C ARG A 112 -23.91 -11.03 9.11
N LEU A 113 -25.10 -11.37 9.63
CA LEU A 113 -25.45 -12.77 9.94
C LEU A 113 -25.49 -13.69 8.72
N ASP A 114 -25.76 -13.15 7.54
CA ASP A 114 -25.78 -13.89 6.27
C ASP A 114 -24.37 -14.09 5.68
N GLY A 115 -23.32 -13.64 6.38
CA GLY A 115 -21.92 -13.70 5.96
C GLY A 115 -21.50 -12.53 5.07
N THR A 116 -22.44 -11.72 4.60
CA THR A 116 -22.09 -10.54 3.79
C THR A 116 -21.39 -9.50 4.65
N THR A 117 -20.50 -8.74 4.01
CA THR A 117 -19.64 -7.78 4.71
C THR A 117 -19.64 -6.45 3.98
N GLN A 118 -19.59 -5.34 4.71
CA GLN A 118 -19.38 -4.00 4.17
C GLN A 118 -18.04 -3.48 4.67
N VAL A 119 -17.13 -3.14 3.77
CA VAL A 119 -15.83 -2.53 4.10
C VAL A 119 -15.78 -1.09 3.60
N VAL A 120 -15.44 -0.18 4.50
CA VAL A 120 -15.34 1.25 4.21
C VAL A 120 -14.03 1.80 4.75
N ARG A 121 -13.28 2.52 3.90
CA ARG A 121 -12.18 3.35 4.36
C ARG A 121 -12.71 4.71 4.82
N LEU A 122 -12.43 5.03 6.06
CA LEU A 122 -12.71 6.31 6.70
C LEU A 122 -11.43 7.13 6.71
N THR A 123 -11.55 8.40 6.33
CA THR A 123 -10.42 9.34 6.26
C THR A 123 -10.69 10.50 7.20
N PRO A 124 -9.69 11.33 7.55
CA PRO A 124 -9.93 12.55 8.31
C PRO A 124 -10.97 13.49 7.68
N ALA A 125 -11.13 13.46 6.34
CA ALA A 125 -12.13 14.24 5.61
C ALA A 125 -13.53 13.61 5.59
N ALA A 126 -13.63 12.30 5.82
CA ALA A 126 -14.88 11.54 5.85
C ALA A 126 -14.80 10.49 6.98
N PRO A 127 -15.00 10.90 8.25
CA PRO A 127 -14.78 10.06 9.43
C PRO A 127 -15.98 9.17 9.79
N ALA A 128 -17.05 9.23 9.01
CA ALA A 128 -18.28 8.48 9.24
C ALA A 128 -18.71 7.73 7.98
N PHE A 129 -19.42 6.63 8.17
CA PHE A 129 -20.05 5.88 7.09
C PHE A 129 -21.48 5.49 7.45
N GLU A 130 -22.32 5.41 6.43
CA GLU A 130 -23.66 4.85 6.57
C GLU A 130 -23.60 3.33 6.38
N VAL A 131 -24.24 2.60 7.28
CA VAL A 131 -24.36 1.15 7.21
C VAL A 131 -25.42 0.80 6.16
N THR A 132 -25.05 0.13 5.08
CA THR A 132 -25.96 -0.14 3.96
C THR A 132 -26.28 -1.63 3.86
N ASP A 133 -27.54 -1.99 3.61
CA ASP A 133 -28.02 -3.39 3.56
C ASP A 133 -27.26 -4.30 2.59
N ALA A 134 -26.62 -3.74 1.56
CA ALA A 134 -25.71 -4.45 0.68
C ALA A 134 -24.46 -3.61 0.43
N GLU A 135 -23.31 -4.28 0.29
CA GLU A 135 -22.08 -3.64 -0.13
C GLU A 135 -22.20 -3.26 -1.62
N SER A 136 -22.15 -1.96 -1.93
CA SER A 136 -22.19 -1.51 -3.32
C SER A 136 -20.87 -1.85 -4.01
N TRP A 137 -20.96 -2.50 -5.18
CA TRP A 137 -19.80 -2.78 -6.05
C TRP A 137 -18.98 -1.51 -6.36
N SER A 138 -19.62 -0.34 -6.41
CA SER A 138 -18.96 0.96 -6.61
C SER A 138 -18.13 1.40 -5.40
N GLN A 139 -18.58 1.08 -4.18
CA GLN A 139 -17.87 1.40 -2.94
C GLN A 139 -16.62 0.54 -2.78
N VAL A 140 -16.74 -0.76 -3.08
CA VAL A 140 -15.60 -1.68 -3.15
C VAL A 140 -14.61 -1.19 -4.20
N ALA A 141 -15.09 -0.88 -5.41
CA ALA A 141 -14.24 -0.38 -6.48
C ALA A 141 -13.46 0.87 -6.08
N GLY A 142 -14.14 1.91 -5.58
CA GLY A 142 -13.50 3.16 -5.18
C GLY A 142 -12.49 2.97 -4.04
N THR A 143 -12.85 2.20 -3.01
CA THR A 143 -12.00 1.95 -1.84
C THR A 143 -10.72 1.23 -2.24
N TYR A 144 -10.83 0.10 -2.94
CA TYR A 144 -9.66 -0.70 -3.28
C TYR A 144 -8.81 -0.07 -4.39
N THR A 145 -9.40 0.64 -5.36
CA THR A 145 -8.63 1.42 -6.34
C THR A 145 -7.80 2.51 -5.65
N MET A 146 -8.37 3.24 -4.69
CA MET A 146 -7.60 4.26 -3.97
C MET A 146 -6.49 3.64 -3.12
N LEU A 147 -6.78 2.55 -2.41
CA LEU A 147 -5.76 1.80 -1.66
C LEU A 147 -4.62 1.31 -2.56
N GLY A 148 -4.92 0.86 -3.79
CA GLY A 148 -3.91 0.46 -4.78
C GLY A 148 -3.03 1.63 -5.23
N ILE A 149 -3.62 2.80 -5.46
CA ILE A 149 -2.89 4.03 -5.80
C ILE A 149 -1.98 4.47 -4.63
N GLU A 150 -2.51 4.49 -3.41
CA GLU A 150 -1.74 4.86 -2.22
C GLU A 150 -0.61 3.86 -1.96
N HIS A 151 -0.87 2.56 -2.09
CA HIS A 151 0.13 1.51 -1.94
C HIS A 151 1.35 1.75 -2.83
N ILE A 152 1.14 1.99 -4.12
CA ILE A 152 2.26 2.18 -5.06
C ILE A 152 2.97 3.54 -4.84
N LEU A 153 2.22 4.60 -4.53
CA LEU A 153 2.81 5.93 -4.34
C LEU A 153 3.57 6.08 -3.02
N LEU A 154 3.17 5.35 -1.98
CA LEU A 154 3.86 5.31 -0.69
C LEU A 154 5.00 4.27 -0.69
N GLY A 155 4.91 3.24 -1.54
CA GLY A 155 5.92 2.20 -1.70
C GLY A 155 7.15 2.67 -2.47
N ILE A 156 8.13 3.26 -1.78
CA ILE A 156 9.35 3.80 -2.40
C ILE A 156 10.09 2.74 -3.24
N ASP A 157 10.15 1.49 -2.78
CA ASP A 157 10.75 0.37 -3.52
C ASP A 157 10.17 0.25 -4.95
N HIS A 158 8.84 0.34 -5.06
CA HIS A 158 8.16 0.25 -6.35
C HIS A 158 8.44 1.46 -7.24
N LEU A 159 8.45 2.67 -6.66
CA LEU A 159 8.75 3.89 -7.41
C LEU A 159 10.20 3.89 -7.95
N LEU A 160 11.17 3.44 -7.14
CA LEU A 160 12.55 3.30 -7.59
C LEU A 160 12.70 2.24 -8.68
N PHE A 161 11.98 1.11 -8.54
CA PHE A 161 11.95 0.08 -9.57
C PHE A 161 11.39 0.60 -10.91
N VAL A 162 10.23 1.28 -10.88
CA VAL A 162 9.60 1.88 -12.07
C VAL A 162 10.49 2.96 -12.67
N LEU A 163 11.12 3.79 -11.84
CA LEU A 163 12.08 4.80 -12.30
C LEU A 163 13.28 4.16 -13.00
N ALA A 164 13.83 3.08 -12.44
CA ALA A 164 14.93 2.34 -13.06
C ALA A 164 14.51 1.72 -14.40
N LEU A 165 13.32 1.14 -14.49
CA LEU A 165 12.77 0.63 -15.75
C LEU A 165 12.56 1.74 -16.78
N LEU A 166 12.04 2.91 -16.38
CA LEU A 166 11.86 4.07 -17.26
C LEU A 166 13.20 4.51 -17.87
N MET A 167 14.30 4.43 -17.11
CA MET A 167 15.64 4.76 -17.59
C MET A 167 16.25 3.69 -18.51
N LEU A 168 15.82 2.44 -18.38
CA LEU A 168 16.38 1.29 -19.08
C LEU A 168 15.60 0.93 -20.36
N VAL A 169 14.28 1.12 -20.37
CA VAL A 169 13.39 0.72 -21.46
C VAL A 169 13.31 1.85 -22.51
N PRO A 170 13.60 1.57 -23.79
CA PRO A 170 13.84 2.64 -24.78
C PRO A 170 12.59 3.34 -25.32
N ASN A 171 11.41 2.75 -25.20
CA ASN A 171 10.19 3.33 -25.77
C ASN A 171 9.00 3.17 -24.82
N THR A 172 8.07 4.12 -24.89
CA THR A 172 6.91 4.21 -23.99
C THR A 172 5.97 3.02 -24.13
N ARG A 173 5.77 2.50 -25.34
CA ARG A 173 4.91 1.33 -25.57
C ARG A 173 5.45 0.08 -24.87
N THR A 174 6.74 -0.21 -25.02
CA THR A 174 7.41 -1.33 -24.35
C THR A 174 7.42 -1.11 -22.84
N LEU A 175 7.57 0.13 -22.38
CA LEU A 175 7.50 0.45 -20.95
C LEU A 175 6.12 0.12 -20.38
N VAL A 176 5.04 0.59 -21.00
CA VAL A 176 3.66 0.29 -20.56
C VAL A 176 3.44 -1.23 -20.52
N TRP A 177 3.79 -1.96 -21.59
CA TRP A 177 3.71 -3.43 -21.58
C TRP A 177 4.54 -4.08 -20.47
N THR A 178 5.71 -3.53 -20.16
CA THR A 178 6.59 -4.02 -19.09
C THR A 178 5.95 -3.84 -17.72
N ILE A 179 5.30 -2.69 -17.49
CA ILE A 179 4.61 -2.38 -16.24
C ILE A 179 3.36 -3.22 -16.09
N THR A 180 2.52 -3.30 -17.13
CA THR A 180 1.35 -4.19 -17.12
C THR A 180 1.77 -5.64 -16.86
N SER A 181 2.90 -6.11 -17.42
CA SER A 181 3.42 -7.45 -17.12
C SER A 181 3.83 -7.62 -15.64
N PHE A 182 4.44 -6.59 -15.04
CA PHE A 182 4.73 -6.56 -13.61
C PHE A 182 3.45 -6.62 -12.79
N THR A 183 2.46 -5.77 -13.10
CA THR A 183 1.19 -5.71 -12.37
C THR A 183 0.45 -7.03 -12.47
N LEU A 184 0.37 -7.66 -13.64
CA LEU A 184 -0.25 -8.98 -13.80
C LEU A 184 0.41 -10.06 -12.94
N ALA A 185 1.75 -10.11 -12.91
CA ALA A 185 2.49 -11.04 -12.07
C ALA A 185 2.31 -10.77 -10.56
N HIS A 186 2.29 -9.50 -10.20
CA HIS A 186 2.00 -9.04 -8.85
C HIS A 186 0.59 -9.44 -8.42
N SER A 187 -0.41 -9.24 -9.28
CA SER A 187 -1.80 -9.65 -9.04
C SER A 187 -1.90 -11.15 -8.79
N LEU A 188 -1.18 -11.97 -9.56
CA LEU A 188 -1.22 -13.42 -9.43
C LEU A 188 -0.70 -13.90 -8.07
N THR A 189 0.42 -13.35 -7.62
CA THR A 189 1.07 -13.75 -6.36
C THR A 189 0.37 -13.17 -5.15
N LEU A 190 -0.13 -11.93 -5.25
CA LEU A 190 -1.01 -11.34 -4.24
C LEU A 190 -2.29 -12.16 -4.08
N ALA A 191 -2.93 -12.57 -5.18
CA ALA A 191 -4.11 -13.42 -5.13
C ALA A 191 -3.80 -14.79 -4.50
N ALA A 192 -2.71 -15.43 -4.91
CA ALA A 192 -2.32 -16.73 -4.35
C ALA A 192 -2.04 -16.65 -2.84
N ALA A 193 -1.39 -15.58 -2.38
CA ALA A 193 -1.12 -15.38 -0.96
C ALA A 193 -2.38 -15.03 -0.16
N THR A 194 -3.24 -14.17 -0.73
CA THR A 194 -4.52 -13.77 -0.14
C THR A 194 -5.48 -14.95 0.03
N LEU A 195 -5.54 -15.85 -0.96
CA LEU A 195 -6.37 -17.05 -0.91
C LEU A 195 -5.75 -18.16 -0.04
N GLY A 196 -4.59 -17.91 0.57
CA GLY A 196 -3.90 -18.88 1.42
C GLY A 196 -3.27 -20.05 0.66
N TRP A 197 -3.15 -19.97 -0.68
CA TRP A 197 -2.53 -21.02 -1.50
C TRP A 197 -1.02 -21.09 -1.30
N VAL A 198 -0.40 -19.95 -1.02
CA VAL A 198 1.05 -19.83 -0.80
C VAL A 198 1.29 -18.93 0.39
N ASN A 199 2.13 -19.36 1.33
CA ASN A 199 2.60 -18.55 2.43
C ASN A 199 4.13 -18.46 2.36
N VAL A 200 4.67 -17.24 2.29
CA VAL A 200 6.11 -16.97 2.19
C VAL A 200 6.48 -16.01 3.31
N PRO A 201 7.57 -16.27 4.07
CA PRO A 201 8.03 -15.33 5.09
C PRO A 201 8.37 -13.97 4.45
N GLN A 202 7.91 -12.87 5.06
CA GLN A 202 8.06 -11.53 4.49
C GLN A 202 9.52 -11.07 4.40
N GLN A 203 10.33 -11.35 5.42
CA GLN A 203 11.73 -10.92 5.49
C GLN A 203 12.56 -11.30 4.22
N PRO A 204 12.61 -12.57 3.78
CA PRO A 204 13.24 -12.92 2.51
C PRO A 204 12.66 -12.22 1.28
N VAL A 205 11.34 -12.02 1.24
CA VAL A 205 10.66 -11.36 0.11
C VAL A 205 11.13 -9.91 0.00
N GLU A 206 11.16 -9.17 1.10
CA GLU A 206 11.60 -7.78 1.13
C GLU A 206 13.08 -7.64 0.71
N ALA A 207 13.95 -8.55 1.15
CA ALA A 207 15.36 -8.55 0.74
C ALA A 207 15.50 -8.77 -0.78
N VAL A 208 14.73 -9.68 -1.36
CA VAL A 208 14.71 -9.97 -2.80
C VAL A 208 14.12 -8.79 -3.59
N ILE A 209 13.11 -8.10 -3.05
CA ILE A 209 12.57 -6.86 -3.63
C ILE A 209 13.69 -5.81 -3.74
N ALA A 210 14.43 -5.54 -2.65
CA ALA A 210 15.56 -4.60 -2.70
C ALA A 210 16.64 -5.03 -3.70
N LEU A 211 16.97 -6.33 -3.72
CA LEU A 211 17.95 -6.89 -4.65
C LEU A 211 17.51 -6.74 -6.12
N SER A 212 16.21 -6.84 -6.41
CA SER A 212 15.67 -6.63 -7.76
C SER A 212 15.92 -5.20 -8.27
N ILE A 213 15.80 -4.20 -7.40
CA ILE A 213 16.08 -2.78 -7.73
C ILE A 213 17.56 -2.59 -8.02
N LEU A 214 18.43 -3.16 -7.16
CA LEU A 214 19.87 -3.15 -7.37
C LEU A 214 20.25 -3.80 -8.70
N PHE A 215 19.64 -4.94 -9.03
CA PHE A 215 19.84 -5.63 -10.30
C PHE A 215 19.51 -4.74 -11.51
N VAL A 216 18.35 -4.06 -11.52
CA VAL A 216 17.98 -3.18 -12.63
C VAL A 216 18.92 -1.96 -12.71
N ALA A 217 19.35 -1.41 -11.57
CA ALA A 217 20.34 -0.33 -11.54
C ALA A 217 21.67 -0.75 -12.18
N MET A 218 22.15 -1.96 -11.90
CA MET A 218 23.35 -2.52 -12.54
C MET A 218 23.16 -2.71 -14.05
N GLU A 219 22.00 -3.20 -14.48
CA GLU A 219 21.67 -3.38 -15.91
C GLU A 219 21.70 -2.05 -16.69
N ILE A 220 21.30 -0.93 -16.07
CA ILE A 220 21.43 0.41 -16.67
C ILE A 220 22.90 0.77 -16.89
N VAL A 221 23.77 0.51 -15.90
CA VAL A 221 25.21 0.79 -16.01
C VAL A 221 25.84 -0.07 -17.10
N HIS A 222 25.56 -1.38 -17.12
CA HIS A 222 26.07 -2.29 -18.15
C HIS A 222 25.64 -1.89 -19.56
N TRP A 223 24.36 -1.52 -19.73
CA TRP A 223 23.87 -1.03 -21.00
C TRP A 223 24.63 0.23 -21.47
N ARG A 224 24.86 1.20 -20.58
CA ARG A 224 25.61 2.43 -20.88
C ARG A 224 27.08 2.17 -21.19
N GLN A 225 27.63 1.03 -20.77
CA GLN A 225 28.98 0.55 -21.14
C GLN A 225 29.00 -0.27 -22.44
N GLY A 226 27.88 -0.37 -23.17
CA GLY A 226 27.79 -1.12 -24.42
C GLY A 226 27.54 -2.62 -24.24
N ARG A 227 27.16 -3.07 -23.04
CA ARG A 227 26.84 -4.47 -22.72
C ARG A 227 25.34 -4.60 -22.43
N PRO A 228 24.48 -4.75 -23.45
CA PRO A 228 23.04 -4.86 -23.24
C PRO A 228 22.70 -6.20 -22.57
N GLY A 229 22.30 -6.12 -21.30
CA GLY A 229 21.85 -7.26 -20.49
C GLY A 229 20.44 -7.74 -20.82
N ILE A 230 19.97 -8.72 -20.04
CA ILE A 230 18.69 -9.39 -20.26
C ILE A 230 17.50 -8.44 -20.12
N THR A 231 17.57 -7.50 -19.18
CA THR A 231 16.45 -6.59 -18.87
C THR A 231 16.18 -5.64 -20.03
N ARG A 232 17.20 -5.28 -20.81
CA ARG A 232 16.97 -4.47 -22.01
C ARG A 232 16.43 -5.27 -23.19
N ARG A 233 16.80 -6.55 -23.29
CA ARG A 233 16.35 -7.45 -24.37
C ARG A 233 14.92 -7.94 -24.16
N MET A 234 14.59 -8.25 -22.91
CA MET A 234 13.29 -8.82 -22.50
C MET A 234 12.78 -8.13 -21.23
N PRO A 235 12.51 -6.81 -21.27
CA PRO A 235 12.12 -6.05 -20.08
C PRO A 235 10.86 -6.60 -19.44
N TRP A 236 9.86 -6.97 -20.25
CA TRP A 236 8.58 -7.52 -19.77
C TRP A 236 8.76 -8.82 -18.99
N LEU A 237 9.71 -9.68 -19.38
CA LEU A 237 9.95 -10.95 -18.69
C LEU A 237 10.60 -10.72 -17.32
N VAL A 238 11.61 -9.84 -17.27
CA VAL A 238 12.27 -9.48 -16.02
C VAL A 238 11.29 -8.79 -15.07
N ALA A 239 10.48 -7.87 -15.59
CA ALA A 239 9.45 -7.19 -14.80
C ALA A 239 8.34 -8.16 -14.34
N PHE A 240 7.96 -9.14 -15.16
CA PHE A 240 7.06 -10.22 -14.73
C PHE A 240 7.66 -11.03 -13.58
N THR A 241 8.91 -11.48 -13.70
CA THR A 241 9.59 -12.24 -12.62
C THR A 241 9.67 -11.44 -11.32
N PHE A 242 10.02 -10.15 -11.39
CA PHE A 242 10.02 -9.31 -10.20
C PHE A 242 8.62 -9.00 -9.68
N GLY A 243 7.63 -8.84 -10.54
CA GLY A 243 6.23 -8.69 -10.15
C GLY A 243 5.73 -9.87 -9.31
N LEU A 244 6.10 -11.11 -9.66
CA LEU A 244 5.80 -12.30 -8.85
C LEU A 244 6.37 -12.19 -7.44
N LEU A 245 7.59 -11.68 -7.29
CA LEU A 245 8.25 -11.55 -5.99
C LEU A 245 7.62 -10.42 -5.17
N HIS A 246 7.31 -9.29 -5.83
CA HIS A 246 6.75 -8.10 -5.18
C HIS A 246 5.33 -8.36 -4.66
N GLY A 247 4.51 -9.17 -5.33
CA GLY A 247 3.14 -9.46 -4.88
C GLY A 247 3.08 -10.18 -3.52
N PHE A 248 4.09 -10.97 -3.18
CA PHE A 248 4.20 -11.56 -1.84
C PHE A 248 4.53 -10.54 -0.75
N GLY A 249 5.22 -9.44 -1.09
CA GLY A 249 5.63 -8.42 -0.11
C GLY A 249 4.45 -7.72 0.54
N PHE A 250 3.35 -7.54 -0.19
CA PHE A 250 2.16 -6.85 0.29
C PHE A 250 1.09 -7.78 0.91
N ALA A 251 1.21 -9.10 0.72
CA ALA A 251 0.18 -10.04 1.16
C ALA A 251 -0.11 -9.99 2.66
N GLY A 252 0.92 -9.79 3.49
CA GLY A 252 0.77 -9.65 4.94
C GLY A 252 -0.01 -8.40 5.35
N ALA A 253 0.26 -7.26 4.71
CA ALA A 253 -0.49 -6.03 4.98
C ALA A 253 -1.96 -6.14 4.54
N LEU A 254 -2.22 -6.83 3.42
CA LEU A 254 -3.59 -7.02 2.94
C LEU A 254 -4.41 -7.98 3.82
N SER A 255 -3.78 -8.99 4.41
CA SER A 255 -4.45 -9.88 5.36
C SER A 255 -4.79 -9.16 6.67
N GLU A 256 -3.97 -8.20 7.11
CA GLU A 256 -4.26 -7.32 8.25
C GLU A 256 -5.39 -6.31 7.96
N ILE A 257 -5.46 -5.79 6.74
CA ILE A 257 -6.52 -4.89 6.26
C ILE A 257 -7.89 -5.59 6.24
N GLY A 258 -7.90 -6.91 6.03
CA GLY A 258 -9.11 -7.75 6.06
C GLY A 258 -9.96 -7.57 4.81
N LEU A 259 -9.88 -8.54 3.89
CA LEU A 259 -10.73 -8.55 2.70
C LEU A 259 -12.12 -9.15 3.01
N PRO A 260 -13.19 -8.60 2.43
CA PRO A 260 -14.52 -9.21 2.45
C PRO A 260 -14.46 -10.53 1.66
N GLU A 261 -14.70 -11.69 2.31
CA GLU A 261 -14.51 -13.01 1.69
C GLU A 261 -15.26 -13.18 0.36
N HIS A 262 -16.47 -12.63 0.30
CA HIS A 262 -17.32 -12.68 -0.90
C HIS A 262 -16.89 -11.72 -2.02
N ALA A 263 -16.11 -10.69 -1.70
CA ALA A 263 -15.64 -9.67 -2.63
C ALA A 263 -14.13 -9.72 -2.89
N ILE A 264 -13.39 -10.72 -2.37
CA ILE A 264 -11.94 -10.89 -2.62
C ILE A 264 -11.56 -10.71 -4.10
N PRO A 265 -12.19 -11.39 -5.09
CA PRO A 265 -11.79 -11.24 -6.48
C PRO A 265 -11.95 -9.81 -6.99
N LEU A 266 -13.00 -9.14 -6.53
CA LEU A 266 -13.33 -7.78 -6.91
C LEU A 266 -12.38 -6.76 -6.30
N SER A 267 -12.14 -6.88 -4.99
CA SER A 267 -11.19 -6.07 -4.26
C SER A 267 -9.79 -6.18 -4.85
N LEU A 268 -9.34 -7.40 -5.16
CA LEU A 268 -8.06 -7.65 -5.82
C LEU A 268 -7.99 -7.01 -7.20
N LEU A 269 -9.05 -7.15 -8.03
CA LEU A 269 -9.09 -6.51 -9.34
C LEU A 269 -8.93 -4.99 -9.23
N PHE A 270 -9.74 -4.34 -8.40
CA PHE A 270 -9.72 -2.89 -8.27
C PHE A 270 -8.48 -2.35 -7.58
N PHE A 271 -7.92 -3.08 -6.63
CA PHE A 271 -6.61 -2.79 -6.06
C PHE A 271 -5.52 -2.78 -7.14
N ASN A 272 -5.44 -3.82 -7.97
CA ASN A 272 -4.43 -3.89 -9.02
C ASN A 272 -4.64 -2.84 -10.13
N LEU A 273 -5.88 -2.49 -10.46
CA LEU A 273 -6.17 -1.36 -11.34
C LEU A 273 -5.69 -0.03 -10.73
N GLY A 274 -5.85 0.14 -9.42
CA GLY A 274 -5.28 1.26 -8.67
C GLY A 274 -3.76 1.31 -8.73
N VAL A 275 -3.10 0.15 -8.54
CA VAL A 275 -1.64 0.02 -8.66
C VAL A 275 -1.16 0.44 -10.05
N GLU A 276 -1.76 -0.09 -11.13
CA GLU A 276 -1.39 0.28 -12.49
C GLU A 276 -1.63 1.76 -12.76
N ALA A 277 -2.75 2.33 -12.31
CA ALA A 277 -3.05 3.75 -12.42
C ALA A 277 -1.99 4.61 -11.71
N GLY A 278 -1.60 4.26 -10.48
CA GLY A 278 -0.58 4.98 -9.73
C GLY A 278 0.81 4.89 -10.38
N GLN A 279 1.19 3.74 -10.94
CA GLN A 279 2.43 3.60 -11.71
C GLN A 279 2.43 4.50 -12.95
N LEU A 280 1.34 4.52 -13.71
CA LEU A 280 1.20 5.36 -14.90
C LEU A 280 1.20 6.85 -14.55
N MET A 281 0.56 7.24 -13.45
CA MET A 281 0.60 8.62 -12.93
C MET A 281 2.04 9.04 -12.58
N PHE A 282 2.78 8.19 -11.86
CA PHE A 282 4.18 8.44 -11.52
C PHE A 282 5.05 8.60 -12.78
N ILE A 283 4.90 7.72 -13.76
CA ILE A 283 5.65 7.79 -15.03
C ILE A 283 5.32 9.08 -15.78
N ALA A 284 4.04 9.44 -15.86
CA ALA A 284 3.62 10.68 -16.49
C ALA A 284 4.28 11.89 -15.80
N ALA A 285 4.29 11.93 -14.46
CA ALA A 285 4.94 12.99 -13.69
C ALA A 285 6.45 13.07 -13.95
N VAL A 286 7.15 11.93 -13.96
CA VAL A 286 8.59 11.88 -14.25
C VAL A 286 8.90 12.30 -15.69
N LEU A 287 8.09 11.87 -16.67
CA LEU A 287 8.25 12.26 -18.07
C LEU A 287 8.00 13.76 -18.28
N LEU A 288 7.01 14.34 -17.61
CA LEU A 288 6.74 15.79 -17.63
C LEU A 288 7.90 16.58 -17.01
N LEU A 289 8.42 16.13 -15.87
CA LEU A 289 9.61 16.72 -15.24
C LEU A 289 10.81 16.63 -16.18
N TRP A 290 11.04 15.46 -16.80
CA TRP A 290 12.11 15.27 -17.77
C TRP A 290 11.94 16.18 -18.99
N ALA A 291 10.74 16.34 -19.53
CA ALA A 291 10.47 17.25 -20.65
C ALA A 291 10.79 18.70 -20.29
N GLY A 292 10.43 19.16 -19.08
CA GLY A 292 10.80 20.49 -18.58
C GLY A 292 12.31 20.67 -18.42
N LEU A 293 12.98 19.69 -17.83
CA LEU A 293 14.42 19.69 -17.60
C LEU A 293 15.23 19.52 -18.88
N SER A 294 14.69 18.87 -19.92
CA SER A 294 15.39 18.64 -21.20
C SER A 294 15.76 19.94 -21.93
N ARG A 295 15.14 21.06 -21.55
CA ARG A 295 15.52 22.41 -22.01
C ARG A 295 16.87 22.87 -21.46
N LEU A 296 17.37 22.20 -20.41
CA LEU A 296 18.68 22.44 -19.80
C LEU A 296 19.73 21.50 -20.40
N ARG A 297 20.94 22.01 -20.62
CA ARG A 297 22.07 21.20 -21.07
C ARG A 297 22.70 20.46 -19.89
N PHE A 298 22.40 19.17 -19.77
CA PHE A 298 23.06 18.31 -18.78
C PHE A 298 24.39 17.77 -19.32
N PRO A 299 25.41 17.65 -18.45
CA PRO A 299 26.65 16.98 -18.82
C PRO A 299 26.41 15.49 -19.05
N GLN A 300 27.24 14.84 -19.88
CA GLN A 300 27.08 13.43 -20.24
C GLN A 300 27.18 12.46 -19.05
N TRP A 301 27.72 12.88 -17.92
CA TRP A 301 27.77 12.07 -16.70
C TRP A 301 26.50 12.18 -15.84
N ALA A 302 25.60 13.12 -16.12
CA ALA A 302 24.44 13.40 -15.26
C ALA A 302 23.50 12.19 -15.07
N TRP A 303 23.40 11.31 -16.06
CA TRP A 303 22.60 10.08 -15.95
C TRP A 303 23.10 9.15 -14.83
N ARG A 304 24.38 9.25 -14.45
CA ARG A 304 24.96 8.41 -13.39
C ARG A 304 24.35 8.72 -12.03
N VAL A 305 24.01 9.98 -11.75
CA VAL A 305 23.52 10.42 -10.43
C VAL A 305 22.30 9.60 -9.99
N PRO A 306 21.16 9.58 -10.72
CA PRO A 306 20.01 8.79 -10.31
C PRO A 306 20.30 7.29 -10.27
N VAL A 307 21.12 6.74 -11.19
CA VAL A 307 21.43 5.30 -11.22
C VAL A 307 22.23 4.87 -9.99
N TYR A 308 23.27 5.61 -9.63
CA TYR A 308 24.06 5.32 -8.43
C TYR A 308 23.27 5.59 -7.15
N ALA A 309 22.40 6.62 -7.11
CA ALA A 309 21.53 6.84 -5.98
C ALA A 309 20.57 5.66 -5.75
N ILE A 310 19.86 5.22 -6.80
CA ILE A 310 18.98 4.04 -6.75
C ILE A 310 19.78 2.79 -6.34
N GLY A 311 20.91 2.53 -7.01
CA GLY A 311 21.71 1.33 -6.76
C GLY A 311 22.32 1.30 -5.36
N SER A 312 22.86 2.41 -4.86
CA SER A 312 23.43 2.49 -3.52
C SER A 312 22.37 2.34 -2.43
N LEU A 313 21.20 2.96 -2.60
CA LEU A 313 20.09 2.83 -1.67
C LEU A 313 19.53 1.39 -1.66
N ALA A 314 19.34 0.80 -2.84
CA ALA A 314 18.91 -0.59 -2.97
C ALA A 314 19.92 -1.57 -2.36
N ALA A 315 21.22 -1.35 -2.56
CA ALA A 315 22.27 -2.17 -1.95
C ALA A 315 22.26 -2.06 -0.41
N PHE A 316 22.09 -0.84 0.11
CA PHE A 316 21.94 -0.61 1.55
C PHE A 316 20.74 -1.39 2.09
N TRP A 317 19.55 -1.26 1.49
CA TRP A 317 18.35 -1.97 1.91
C TRP A 317 18.47 -3.49 1.78
N THR A 318 19.14 -4.00 0.75
CA THR A 318 19.41 -5.44 0.64
C THR A 318 20.23 -5.92 1.84
N ILE A 319 21.30 -5.21 2.21
CA ILE A 319 22.16 -5.58 3.34
C ILE A 319 21.38 -5.48 4.65
N GLU A 320 20.65 -4.38 4.86
CA GLU A 320 19.83 -4.14 6.05
C GLU A 320 18.79 -5.24 6.26
N ARG A 321 18.02 -5.58 5.22
CA ARG A 321 16.96 -6.61 5.29
C ARG A 321 17.53 -8.00 5.53
N ILE A 322 18.68 -8.35 4.93
CA ILE A 322 19.37 -9.62 5.19
C ILE A 322 19.90 -9.67 6.62
N ALA A 323 20.46 -8.56 7.13
CA ALA A 323 20.94 -8.50 8.51
C ALA A 323 19.81 -8.67 9.53
N GLY A 324 18.58 -8.30 9.17
CA GLY A 324 17.36 -8.52 9.97
C GLY A 324 16.85 -9.96 10.03
N PHE A 325 17.50 -10.93 9.36
CA PHE A 325 17.13 -12.35 9.46
C PHE A 325 17.60 -13.01 10.77
N ALA A 326 18.38 -12.28 11.58
CA ALA A 326 18.97 -12.73 12.84
C ALA A 326 18.00 -12.66 14.02
#